data_AF-A0A820BBJ7-F1
#
_entry.id   AF-A0A820BBJ7-F1
#
_cell.length_a   1.000
_cell.length_b   1.000
_cell.length_c   1.000
_cell.angle_alpha   90.00
_cell.angle_beta   90.00
_cell.angle_gamma   90.00
#
_symmetry.space_group_name_H-M   'P 1'
#
loop_
_entity.id
_entity.type
_entity.pdbx_description
1 polymer ?
#
loop_
_entity_poly.entity_id
_entity_poly.type
_entity_poly.pdbx_seq_one_letter_code
_entity_poly.pdbx_strand_id
1 'polypeptide(L)'
;MSGPGPCCVDPGAKQSHTVQGTEETIGGLKTYKTGEGKSAIVIFTDIFGYSFINTRKIADTFAQSTGTTVLVPDLFEGDSLDPNIPRAELLEKLPTWLPKHPVDKACLAIDKYISTIKGHYDAIQ
;
A
#
# COMPACT_ATOMS: atom_id res chain seq x y z
N MET A 1 -15.65 26.02 3.76
CA MET A 1 -14.95 24.74 4.02
C MET A 1 -13.55 25.08 4.49
N SER A 2 -13.34 25.13 5.80
CA SER A 2 -12.00 25.41 6.36
C SER A 2 -11.10 24.23 6.03
N GLY A 3 -9.98 24.47 5.34
CA GLY A 3 -9.01 23.43 5.01
C GLY A 3 -8.40 22.79 6.27
N PRO A 4 -7.69 21.66 6.12
CA PRO A 4 -7.01 21.02 7.23
C PRO A 4 -6.10 22.02 7.95
N GLY A 5 -6.15 22.04 9.28
CA GLY A 5 -5.37 22.99 10.08
C GLY A 5 -3.87 22.72 9.99
N PRO A 6 -3.03 23.59 10.59
CA PRO A 6 -1.56 23.44 10.57
C PRO A 6 -1.05 22.11 11.16
N CYS A 7 -1.85 21.44 12.00
CA CYS A 7 -1.56 20.09 12.51
C CYS A 7 -1.77 18.97 11.48
N CYS A 8 -2.50 19.24 10.39
CA CYS A 8 -2.83 18.28 9.35
C CYS A 8 -2.00 18.47 8.07
N VAL A 9 -1.22 19.55 7.99
CA VAL A 9 -0.38 19.88 6.84
C VAL A 9 1.02 20.11 7.35
N ASP A 10 1.89 19.12 7.20
CA ASP A 10 3.31 19.28 7.47
C ASP A 10 3.95 20.11 6.33
N PRO A 11 4.40 21.36 6.58
CA PRO A 11 5.03 22.20 5.58
C PRO A 11 6.37 21.61 5.08
N GLY A 12 6.94 20.65 5.82
CA GLY A 12 8.15 19.91 5.50
C GLY A 12 7.96 18.73 4.54
N ALA A 13 6.74 18.46 4.06
CA ALA A 13 6.41 17.33 3.17
C ALA A 13 7.05 17.38 1.77
N LYS A 14 8.00 18.29 1.52
CA LYS A 14 9.02 18.16 0.48
C LYS A 14 10.21 17.36 0.98
N GLN A 15 9.97 16.22 1.63
CA GLN A 15 11.04 15.23 1.74
C GLN A 15 11.18 14.57 0.37
N SER A 16 12.34 14.77 -0.25
CA SER A 16 12.86 13.89 -1.29
C SER A 16 12.97 12.49 -0.68
N HIS A 17 11.85 11.77 -0.63
CA HIS A 17 11.80 10.44 -0.05
C HIS A 17 12.28 9.46 -1.09
N THR A 18 13.51 9.00 -0.91
CA THR A 18 13.99 7.80 -1.58
C THR A 18 13.36 6.61 -0.86
N VAL A 19 12.57 5.83 -1.59
CA VAL A 19 12.02 4.57 -1.08
C VAL A 19 13.14 3.68 -0.54
N GLN A 20 12.97 3.14 0.65
CA GLN A 20 14.01 2.36 1.35
C GLN A 20 13.87 0.85 1.13
N GLY A 21 12.65 0.42 0.82
CA GLY A 21 12.30 -0.98 0.64
C GLY A 21 12.63 -1.54 -0.73
N THR A 22 12.35 -2.83 -0.87
CA THR A 22 12.54 -3.60 -2.09
C THR A 22 11.23 -4.20 -2.57
N GLU A 23 11.18 -4.59 -3.84
CA GLU A 23 10.07 -5.35 -4.39
C GLU A 23 10.43 -6.83 -4.40
N GLU A 24 9.59 -7.66 -3.78
CA GLU A 24 9.68 -9.12 -3.83
C GLU A 24 8.32 -9.74 -4.17
N THR A 25 8.30 -11.03 -4.49
CA THR A 25 7.06 -11.77 -4.73
C THR A 25 6.75 -12.66 -3.54
N ILE A 26 5.61 -12.43 -2.89
CA ILE A 26 5.14 -13.20 -1.73
C ILE A 26 3.72 -13.69 -2.03
N GLY A 27 3.48 -15.00 -1.86
CA GLY A 27 2.15 -15.58 -2.11
C GLY A 27 1.64 -15.45 -3.55
N GLY A 28 2.54 -15.16 -4.50
CA GLY A 28 2.22 -14.88 -5.90
C GLY A 28 1.89 -13.40 -6.19
N LEU A 29 1.94 -12.52 -5.19
CA LEU A 29 1.73 -11.08 -5.37
C LEU A 29 3.05 -10.33 -5.30
N LYS A 30 3.23 -9.36 -6.21
CA LYS A 30 4.29 -8.36 -6.05
C LYS A 30 4.04 -7.60 -4.75
N THR A 31 5.10 -7.42 -3.97
CA THR A 31 5.01 -6.85 -2.63
C THR A 31 6.16 -5.89 -2.45
N TYR A 32 5.85 -4.65 -2.07
CA TYR A 32 6.86 -3.75 -1.54
C TYR A 32 7.11 -4.09 -0.07
N LYS A 33 8.38 -4.31 0.29
CA LYS A 33 8.80 -4.68 1.62
C LYS A 33 9.87 -3.72 2.13
N THR A 34 9.73 -3.29 3.38
CA THR A 34 10.67 -2.39 4.03
C THR A 34 10.82 -2.76 5.51
N GLY A 35 11.98 -2.51 6.11
CA GLY A 35 12.32 -2.91 7.47
C GLY A 35 12.67 -4.39 7.66
N GLU A 36 13.37 -4.69 8.76
CA GLU A 36 13.93 -6.02 9.09
C GLU A 36 13.49 -6.50 10.49
N GLY A 37 12.20 -6.32 10.78
CA GLY A 37 11.62 -6.73 12.07
C GLY A 37 11.17 -8.19 12.09
N LYS A 38 11.07 -8.75 13.30
CA LYS A 38 10.49 -10.10 13.50
C LYS A 38 8.96 -10.13 13.41
N SER A 39 8.32 -8.99 13.66
CA SER A 39 6.88 -8.79 13.45
C SER A 39 6.65 -8.02 12.14
N ALA A 40 5.46 -8.18 11.57
CA ALA A 40 5.07 -7.53 10.34
C ALA A 40 3.83 -6.64 10.50
N ILE A 41 3.79 -5.53 9.77
CA ILE A 41 2.58 -4.76 9.46
C ILE A 41 2.24 -4.99 7.99
N VAL A 42 0.98 -5.22 7.65
CA VAL A 42 0.52 -5.35 6.26
C VAL A 42 -0.38 -4.18 5.89
N ILE A 43 -0.01 -3.45 4.83
CA ILE A 43 -0.80 -2.33 4.30
C ILE A 43 -1.51 -2.79 3.03
N PHE A 44 -2.84 -2.91 3.10
CA PHE A 44 -3.67 -3.08 1.91
C PHE A 44 -4.06 -1.72 1.34
N THR A 45 -3.95 -1.59 0.02
CA THR A 45 -4.04 -0.30 -0.68
C THR A 45 -5.44 -0.01 -1.20
N ASP A 46 -5.72 1.27 -1.39
CA ASP A 46 -6.87 1.71 -2.18
C ASP A 46 -6.60 1.54 -3.68
N ILE A 47 -7.51 2.04 -4.51
CA ILE A 47 -7.47 1.97 -5.98
C ILE A 47 -6.15 2.43 -6.63
N PHE A 48 -5.29 3.18 -5.94
CA PHE A 48 -4.00 3.66 -6.47
C PHE A 48 -2.84 2.67 -6.28
N GLY A 49 -3.03 1.62 -5.48
CA GLY A 49 -2.12 0.48 -5.42
C GLY A 49 -0.79 0.70 -4.69
N TYR A 50 0.02 -0.36 -4.67
CA TYR A 50 1.29 -0.44 -3.92
C TYR A 50 2.44 0.37 -4.55
N SER A 51 2.34 0.70 -5.84
CA SER A 51 3.34 1.49 -6.57
C SER A 51 3.20 2.99 -6.28
N PHE A 52 2.09 3.42 -5.69
CA PHE A 52 1.90 4.81 -5.33
C PHE A 52 2.91 5.23 -4.26
N ILE A 53 3.67 6.29 -4.55
CA ILE A 53 4.76 6.77 -3.70
C ILE A 53 4.32 7.10 -2.27
N ASN A 54 3.09 7.59 -2.09
CA ASN A 54 2.56 7.91 -0.76
C ASN A 54 2.38 6.65 0.08
N THR A 55 1.92 5.56 -0.52
CA THR A 55 1.81 4.25 0.13
C THR A 55 3.18 3.77 0.61
N ARG A 56 4.21 3.85 -0.24
CA ARG A 56 5.58 3.42 0.11
C ARG A 56 6.22 4.30 1.19
N LYS A 57 5.98 5.61 1.16
CA LYS A 57 6.39 6.57 2.21
C LYS A 57 5.80 6.21 3.57
N ILE A 58 4.51 5.89 3.60
CA ILE A 58 3.82 5.46 4.82
C ILE A 58 4.43 4.15 5.34
N ALA A 59 4.65 3.18 4.44
CA ALA A 59 5.29 1.91 4.80
C ALA A 59 6.68 2.09 5.39
N ASP A 60 7.54 2.91 4.75
CA ASP A 60 8.89 3.21 5.26
C ASP A 60 8.84 3.91 6.62
N THR A 61 7.89 4.83 6.80
CA THR A 61 7.70 5.54 8.08
C THR A 61 7.26 4.57 9.18
N PHE A 62 6.36 3.63 8.90
CA PHE A 62 5.96 2.61 9.87
C PHE A 62 7.12 1.69 10.21
N ALA A 63 7.87 1.20 9.22
CA ALA A 63 9.03 0.36 9.47
C ALA A 63 10.07 1.06 10.35
N GLN A 64 10.39 2.33 10.04
CA GLN A 64 11.34 3.12 10.81
C GLN A 64 10.86 3.41 12.24
N SER A 65 9.58 3.77 12.42
CA SER A 65 9.06 4.19 13.72
C SER A 65 8.75 3.03 14.68
N THR A 66 8.44 1.85 14.14
CA THR A 66 8.04 0.67 14.94
C THR A 66 9.13 -0.40 15.02
N GLY A 67 10.10 -0.38 14.10
CA GLY A 67 11.10 -1.46 13.97
C GLY A 67 10.53 -2.77 13.41
N THR A 68 9.31 -2.77 12.86
CA THR A 68 8.71 -3.94 12.21
C THR A 68 9.07 -4.02 10.73
N THR A 69 8.94 -5.21 10.13
CA THR A 69 8.84 -5.30 8.67
C THR A 69 7.46 -4.80 8.23
N VAL A 70 7.39 -4.04 7.14
CA VAL A 70 6.13 -3.58 6.55
C VAL A 70 6.00 -4.14 5.15
N LEU A 71 4.86 -4.75 4.85
CA LEU A 71 4.54 -5.40 3.58
C LEU A 71 3.37 -4.69 2.91
N VAL A 72 3.51 -4.41 1.61
CA VAL A 72 2.46 -3.77 0.81
C VAL A 72 2.23 -4.61 -0.46
N PRO A 73 1.30 -5.58 -0.43
CA PRO A 73 1.02 -6.43 -1.58
C PRO A 73 0.20 -5.71 -2.66
N ASP A 74 0.46 -6.06 -3.91
CA ASP A 74 -0.28 -5.61 -5.08
C ASP A 74 -1.59 -6.40 -5.25
N LEU A 75 -2.66 -5.92 -4.62
CA LEU A 75 -3.99 -6.55 -4.71
C LEU A 75 -4.63 -6.44 -6.11
N PHE A 76 -4.14 -5.53 -6.95
CA PHE A 76 -4.70 -5.26 -8.28
C PHE A 76 -3.86 -5.90 -9.40
N GLU A 77 -2.77 -6.60 -9.07
CA GLU A 77 -1.94 -7.34 -10.01
C GLU A 77 -1.45 -6.48 -11.19
N GLY A 78 -1.07 -5.23 -10.91
CA GLY A 78 -0.60 -4.25 -11.89
C GLY A 78 -1.70 -3.43 -12.58
N ASP A 79 -2.98 -3.61 -12.22
CA ASP A 79 -4.10 -2.84 -12.76
C ASP A 79 -4.60 -1.77 -11.77
N SER A 80 -3.72 -1.10 -11.02
CA SER A 80 -4.11 0.04 -10.18
C SER A 80 -4.35 1.32 -11.00
N LEU A 81 -5.17 2.24 -10.51
CA LEU A 81 -5.43 3.53 -11.16
C LEU A 81 -4.27 4.51 -10.92
N ASP A 82 -4.03 5.42 -11.87
CA ASP A 82 -3.01 6.45 -11.74
C ASP A 82 -3.50 7.60 -10.84
N PRO A 83 -2.82 7.92 -9.73
CA PRO A 83 -3.20 9.03 -8.85
C PRO A 83 -2.93 10.43 -9.45
N ASN A 84 -2.20 10.52 -10.56
CA ASN A 84 -1.78 11.79 -11.16
C ASN A 84 -2.72 12.29 -12.28
N ILE A 85 -3.76 11.54 -12.63
CA ILE A 85 -4.74 11.97 -13.62
C ILE A 85 -5.76 12.94 -13.01
N PRO A 86 -6.37 13.84 -13.81
CA PRO A 86 -7.44 14.71 -13.33
C PRO A 86 -8.61 13.91 -12.74
N ARG A 87 -9.26 14.46 -11.71
CA ARG A 87 -10.42 13.82 -11.06
C ARG A 87 -11.53 13.45 -12.05
N ALA A 88 -11.78 14.26 -13.07
CA ALA A 88 -12.79 13.95 -14.09
C ALA A 88 -12.43 12.67 -14.86
N GLU A 89 -11.18 12.52 -15.28
CA GLU A 89 -10.70 11.32 -15.97
C GLU A 89 -10.74 10.09 -15.05
N LEU A 90 -10.40 10.26 -13.77
CA LEU A 90 -10.54 9.18 -12.78
C LEU A 90 -11.99 8.69 -12.67
N LEU A 91 -12.95 9.62 -12.60
CA LEU A 91 -14.38 9.31 -12.51
C LEU A 91 -14.90 8.59 -13.78
N GLU A 92 -14.34 8.87 -14.95
CA GLU A 92 -14.67 8.18 -16.20
C GLU A 92 -14.12 6.75 -16.26
N LYS A 93 -12.96 6.49 -15.64
CA LYS A 93 -12.34 5.15 -15.60
C LYS A 93 -13.04 4.22 -14.61
N LEU A 94 -13.48 4.74 -13.46
CA LEU A 94 -14.06 3.95 -12.36
C LEU A 94 -15.15 2.95 -12.79
N PRO A 95 -16.15 3.29 -13.64
CA PRO A 95 -17.18 2.36 -14.07
C PRO A 95 -16.65 1.12 -14.79
N THR A 96 -15.50 1.21 -15.48
CA THR A 96 -14.88 0.07 -16.18
C THR A 96 -13.88 -0.68 -15.32
N TRP A 97 -13.32 0.00 -14.31
CA TRP A 97 -12.33 -0.57 -13.40
C TRP A 97 -12.97 -1.36 -12.26
N LEU A 98 -13.99 -0.79 -11.59
CA LEU A 98 -14.63 -1.40 -10.42
C LEU A 98 -15.15 -2.84 -10.66
N PRO A 99 -15.80 -3.17 -11.80
CA PRO A 99 -16.28 -4.53 -12.04
C PRO A 99 -15.17 -5.58 -12.18
N LYS A 100 -13.94 -5.17 -12.53
CA LYS A 100 -12.77 -6.06 -12.65
C LYS A 100 -12.14 -6.39 -11.30
N HIS A 101 -12.41 -5.55 -10.29
CA HIS A 101 -11.84 -5.64 -8.95
C HIS A 101 -12.93 -5.78 -7.89
N PRO A 102 -13.75 -6.85 -7.93
CA PRO A 102 -14.79 -7.07 -6.94
C PRO A 102 -14.18 -7.34 -5.55
N VAL A 103 -14.91 -6.96 -4.51
CA VAL A 103 -14.48 -7.11 -3.10
C VAL A 103 -14.10 -8.55 -2.78
N ASP A 104 -14.86 -9.53 -3.26
CA ASP A 104 -14.59 -10.95 -3.00
C ASP A 104 -13.22 -11.40 -3.55
N LYS A 105 -12.81 -10.87 -4.72
CA LYS A 105 -11.47 -11.13 -5.28
C LYS A 105 -10.39 -10.59 -4.34
N ALA A 106 -10.58 -9.37 -3.83
CA ALA A 106 -9.64 -8.75 -2.91
C ALA A 106 -9.58 -9.51 -1.57
N CYS A 107 -10.72 -9.88 -0.99
CA CYS A 107 -10.78 -10.66 0.25
C CYS A 107 -10.06 -12.01 0.11
N LEU A 108 -10.28 -12.74 -0.99
CA LEU A 108 -9.59 -14.00 -1.26
C LEU A 108 -8.07 -13.82 -1.41
N ALA A 109 -7.63 -12.75 -2.08
CA ALA A 109 -6.21 -12.43 -2.21
C ALA A 109 -5.58 -12.10 -0.84
N ILE A 110 -6.28 -11.32 0.00
CA ILE A 110 -5.88 -10.98 1.36
C ILE A 110 -5.75 -12.24 2.22
N ASP A 111 -6.77 -13.10 2.25
CA ASP A 111 -6.76 -14.32 3.06
C ASP A 111 -5.61 -15.24 2.69
N LYS A 112 -5.40 -15.45 1.37
CA LYS A 112 -4.29 -16.24 0.86
C LYS A 112 -2.95 -15.62 1.22
N TYR A 113 -2.81 -14.30 1.10
CA TYR A 113 -1.59 -13.59 1.42
C TYR A 113 -1.25 -13.69 2.91
N ILE A 114 -2.21 -13.41 3.80
CA ILE A 114 -2.06 -13.54 5.25
C ILE A 114 -1.72 -14.99 5.63
N SER A 115 -2.40 -15.98 5.03
CA SER A 115 -2.06 -17.38 5.23
C SER A 115 -0.64 -17.74 4.79
N THR A 116 -0.10 -17.07 3.77
CA THR A 116 1.25 -17.32 3.25
C THR A 116 2.34 -16.80 4.20
N ILE A 117 2.11 -15.64 4.83
CA ILE A 117 3.10 -15.03 5.72
C ILE A 117 2.94 -15.44 7.18
N LYS A 118 1.83 -16.13 7.51
CA LYS A 118 1.58 -16.62 8.86
C LYS A 118 2.66 -17.63 9.27
N GLY A 119 3.32 -17.37 10.39
CA GLY A 119 4.44 -18.19 10.88
C GLY A 119 5.81 -17.81 10.33
N HIS A 120 5.89 -16.87 9.37
CA HIS A 120 7.17 -16.24 8.98
C HIS A 120 7.50 -15.04 9.88
N TYR A 121 6.52 -14.52 10.60
CA TYR A 121 6.64 -13.39 11.53
C TYR A 121 6.03 -13.76 12.89
N ASP A 122 6.63 -13.22 13.95
CA ASP A 122 6.21 -13.44 15.35
C ASP A 122 4.79 -12.90 15.61
N ALA A 123 4.45 -11.79 14.95
CA ALA A 123 3.12 -11.18 14.96
C ALA A 123 2.87 -10.47 13.62
N ILE A 124 1.59 -10.36 13.24
CA ILE A 124 1.13 -9.65 12.04
C ILE A 124 0.05 -8.65 12.48
N GLN A 125 0.20 -7.38 12.07
CA GLN A 125 -0.77 -6.31 12.29
C GLN A 125 -1.33 -5.77 10.97
#